data_AF-A0A659UJ00-F1
#
_entry.id   AF-A0A659UJ00-F1
#
_cell.length_a   1.000
_cell.length_b   1.000
_cell.length_c   1.000
_cell.angle_alpha   90.00
_cell.angle_beta   90.00
_cell.angle_gamma   90.00
#
_symmetry.space_group_name_H-M   'P 1'
#
loop_
_entity.id
_entity.type
_entity.pdbx_description
1 polymer ?
#
loop_
_entity_poly.entity_id
_entity_poly.type
_entity_poly.pdbx_seq_one_letter_code
_entity_poly.pdbx_strand_id
1 'polypeptide(L)'
;GLSLDDFKAKGKKLSAQANTTDAQVAEGIVGKDNVVAYDSFAASVIALKNKDVDGVVINGANAAAYEKEFAGELVVPIRNLQSDPLGLVFRKGDENIAAF
;
A
#
# COMPACT_ATOMS: atom_id res chain seq x y z
N GLY A 1 14.24 -12.78 7.78
CA GLY A 1 13.53 -11.48 7.78
C GLY A 1 12.08 -11.73 8.11
N LEU A 2 11.33 -10.68 8.47
CA LEU A 2 9.87 -10.78 8.70
C LEU A 2 9.15 -11.30 7.45
N SER A 3 8.16 -12.18 7.63
CA SER A 3 7.25 -12.66 6.58
C SER A 3 5.90 -11.92 6.65
N LEU A 4 5.04 -12.11 5.63
CA LEU A 4 3.67 -11.60 5.68
C LEU A 4 2.87 -12.22 6.85
N ASP A 5 3.13 -13.48 7.19
CA ASP A 5 2.45 -14.15 8.30
C ASP A 5 2.87 -13.57 9.67
N ASP A 6 4.09 -13.04 9.78
CA ASP A 6 4.49 -12.30 10.98
C ASP A 6 3.64 -11.05 11.17
N PHE A 7 3.24 -10.37 10.08
CA PHE A 7 2.36 -9.21 10.18
C PHE A 7 0.97 -9.59 10.68
N LYS A 8 0.42 -10.70 10.18
CA LYS A 8 -0.88 -11.24 10.58
C LYS A 8 -0.90 -11.71 12.04
N ALA A 9 0.13 -12.45 12.46
CA ALA A 9 0.12 -13.18 13.72
C ALA A 9 0.68 -12.40 14.91
N LYS A 10 1.50 -11.35 14.69
CA LYS A 10 2.25 -10.68 15.77
C LYS A 10 1.77 -9.26 16.08
N GLY A 11 0.55 -8.91 15.67
CA GLY A 11 -0.04 -7.58 15.96
C GLY A 11 0.78 -6.43 15.41
N LYS A 12 1.37 -6.62 14.22
CA LYS A 12 2.19 -5.61 13.56
C LYS A 12 1.33 -4.50 12.98
N LYS A 13 1.86 -3.28 12.95
CA LYS A 13 1.17 -2.13 12.40
C LYS A 13 1.57 -1.87 10.96
N LEU A 14 0.59 -1.69 10.09
CA LEU A 14 0.80 -1.26 8.72
C LEU A 14 0.29 0.17 8.54
N SER A 15 0.87 0.89 7.59
CA SER A 15 0.33 2.14 7.11
C SER A 15 0.11 2.12 5.60
N ALA A 16 -0.76 3.01 5.13
CA ALA A 16 -0.99 3.28 3.73
C ALA A 16 -1.57 4.69 3.59
N GLN A 17 -1.67 5.19 2.36
CA GLN A 17 -2.43 6.41 2.10
C GLN A 17 -3.93 6.13 2.31
N ALA A 18 -4.62 7.03 3.02
CA ALA A 18 -6.05 6.95 3.29
C ALA A 18 -6.87 6.91 1.98
N ASN A 19 -8.01 6.21 2.02
CA ASN A 19 -8.96 6.11 0.90
C ASN A 19 -8.36 5.47 -0.37
N THR A 20 -7.44 4.53 -0.23
CA THR A 20 -6.84 3.77 -1.34
C THR A 20 -7.10 2.27 -1.20
N THR A 21 -6.92 1.51 -2.28
CA THR A 21 -6.90 0.04 -2.23
C THR A 21 -5.76 -0.48 -1.36
N ASP A 22 -4.61 0.21 -1.32
CA ASP A 22 -3.48 -0.13 -0.44
C ASP A 22 -3.89 -0.15 1.04
N ALA A 23 -4.70 0.82 1.48
CA ALA A 23 -5.24 0.84 2.85
C ALA A 23 -6.17 -0.34 3.12
N GLN A 24 -7.05 -0.67 2.17
CA GLN A 24 -7.95 -1.82 2.29
C GLN A 24 -7.16 -3.14 2.35
N VAL A 25 -6.11 -3.28 1.56
CA VAL A 25 -5.20 -4.43 1.61
C VAL A 25 -4.49 -4.52 2.97
N ALA A 26 -4.00 -3.40 3.50
CA ALA A 26 -3.39 -3.36 4.82
C ALA A 26 -4.38 -3.83 5.91
N GLU A 27 -5.63 -3.36 5.86
CA GLU A 27 -6.69 -3.75 6.80
C GLU A 27 -6.97 -5.26 6.71
N GLY A 28 -6.96 -5.83 5.51
CA GLY A 28 -7.13 -7.27 5.30
C GLY A 28 -5.96 -8.12 5.82
N ILE A 29 -4.76 -7.55 5.97
CA ILE A 29 -3.57 -8.25 6.47
C ILE A 29 -3.51 -8.20 8.00
N VAL A 30 -3.61 -7.01 8.60
CA VAL A 30 -3.35 -6.83 10.05
C VAL A 30 -4.60 -6.51 10.87
N GLY A 31 -5.75 -6.38 10.23
CA GLY A 31 -6.98 -5.88 10.85
C GLY A 31 -7.00 -4.36 10.97
N LYS A 32 -8.19 -3.77 10.93
CA LYS A 32 -8.40 -2.32 10.90
C LYS A 32 -7.76 -1.58 12.07
N ASP A 33 -7.78 -2.17 13.26
CA ASP A 33 -7.22 -1.56 14.48
C ASP A 33 -5.68 -1.43 14.42
N ASN A 34 -5.01 -2.18 13.54
CA ASN A 34 -3.56 -2.15 13.35
C ASN A 34 -3.14 -1.39 12.08
N VAL A 35 -4.07 -0.67 11.43
CA VAL A 35 -3.76 0.18 10.28
C VAL A 35 -3.77 1.64 10.67
N VAL A 36 -2.71 2.35 10.28
CA VAL A 36 -2.64 3.81 10.38
C VAL A 36 -2.70 4.41 8.97
N ALA A 37 -3.82 5.04 8.64
CA ALA A 37 -4.01 5.71 7.36
C ALA A 37 -3.51 7.15 7.43
N TYR A 38 -2.76 7.59 6.42
CA TYR A 38 -2.24 8.96 6.31
C TYR A 38 -2.75 9.65 5.04
N ASP A 39 -2.82 10.98 5.04
CA ASP A 39 -3.32 11.74 3.87
C ASP A 39 -2.46 11.57 2.60
N SER A 40 -1.18 11.25 2.78
CA SER A 40 -0.24 11.04 1.68
C SER A 40 0.65 9.82 1.92
N PHE A 41 1.10 9.22 0.83
CA PHE A 41 2.09 8.15 0.88
C PHE A 41 3.40 8.59 1.56
N ALA A 42 3.86 9.80 1.27
CA ALA A 42 5.06 10.37 1.90
C ALA A 42 4.94 10.41 3.44
N ALA A 43 3.76 10.75 3.97
CA ALA A 43 3.51 10.71 5.41
C ALA A 43 3.55 9.28 5.97
N SER A 44 3.01 8.28 5.25
CA SER A 44 3.15 6.87 5.62
C SER A 44 4.62 6.42 5.69
N VAL A 45 5.44 6.84 4.72
CA VAL A 45 6.88 6.55 4.71
C VAL A 45 7.61 7.22 5.88
N ILE A 46 7.27 8.47 6.20
CA ILE A 46 7.85 9.17 7.36
C ILE A 46 7.51 8.42 8.66
N ALA A 47 6.27 7.96 8.82
CA ALA A 47 5.87 7.16 9.98
C ALA A 47 6.68 5.85 10.10
N LEU A 48 6.97 5.19 8.98
CA LEU A 48 7.85 4.02 8.97
C LEU A 48 9.27 4.37 9.41
N LYS A 49 9.83 5.46 8.89
CA LYS A 49 11.18 5.95 9.27
C LYS A 49 11.25 6.29 10.76
N ASN A 50 10.18 6.85 11.32
CA ASN A 50 10.05 7.17 12.74
C ASN A 50 9.77 5.94 13.63
N LYS A 51 9.51 4.77 13.03
CA LYS A 51 9.11 3.52 13.71
C LYS A 51 7.75 3.58 14.39
N ASP A 52 6.85 4.45 13.92
CA ASP A 52 5.46 4.51 14.40
C ASP A 52 4.64 3.31 13.88
N VAL A 53 5.10 2.70 12.79
CA VAL A 53 4.53 1.51 12.13
C VAL A 53 5.63 0.53 11.71
N ASP A 54 5.27 -0.74 11.48
CA ASP A 54 6.21 -1.81 11.11
C ASP A 54 6.35 -1.98 9.58
N GLY A 55 5.46 -1.38 8.79
CA GLY A 55 5.50 -1.46 7.33
C GLY A 55 4.56 -0.46 6.65
N VAL A 56 4.78 -0.29 5.35
CA VAL A 56 3.93 0.52 4.47
C VAL A 56 3.42 -0.38 3.34
N VAL A 57 2.11 -0.43 3.12
CA VAL A 57 1.53 -1.03 1.92
C VAL A 57 1.51 0.03 0.82
N ILE A 58 2.03 -0.34 -0.34
CA ILE A 58 2.15 0.52 -1.52
C ILE A 58 1.75 -0.25 -2.78
N ASN A 59 1.07 0.44 -3.69
CA ASN A 59 0.82 -0.05 -5.03
C ASN A 59 2.14 -0.48 -5.73
N GLY A 60 2.14 -1.66 -6.32
CA GLY A 60 3.31 -2.24 -6.98
C GLY A 60 3.88 -1.41 -8.12
N ALA A 61 3.05 -0.62 -8.83
CA ALA A 61 3.51 0.30 -9.88
C ALA A 61 4.35 1.46 -9.31
N ASN A 62 4.06 1.89 -8.08
CA ASN A 62 4.79 2.96 -7.41
C ASN A 62 6.01 2.42 -6.63
N ALA A 63 5.96 1.17 -6.16
CA ALA A 63 6.96 0.57 -5.29
C ALA A 63 8.41 0.72 -5.79
N ALA A 64 8.65 0.49 -7.09
CA ALA A 64 9.99 0.56 -7.67
C ALA A 64 10.54 2.00 -7.70
N ALA A 65 9.69 3.00 -7.90
CA ALA A 65 10.10 4.41 -7.88
C ALA A 65 10.56 4.81 -6.48
N TYR A 66 9.79 4.41 -5.46
CA TYR A 66 10.10 4.70 -4.05
C TYR A 66 11.33 3.95 -3.53
N GLU A 67 11.50 2.68 -3.91
CA GLU A 67 12.71 1.93 -3.56
C GLU A 67 13.98 2.57 -4.15
N LYS A 68 13.86 3.17 -5.36
CA LYS A 68 14.95 3.93 -5.97
C LYS A 68 15.17 5.29 -5.30
N GLU A 69 14.10 6.01 -4.99
CA GLU A 69 14.17 7.33 -4.35
C GLU A 69 14.80 7.26 -2.95
N PHE A 70 14.46 6.21 -2.19
CA PHE A 70 14.93 5.99 -0.83
C PHE A 70 15.94 4.83 -0.74
N ALA A 71 16.75 4.65 -1.77
CA ALA A 71 17.74 3.57 -1.83
C ALA A 71 18.69 3.62 -0.63
N GLY A 72 18.81 2.49 0.08
CA GLY A 72 19.60 2.38 1.32
C GLY A 72 18.84 2.70 2.61
N GLU A 73 17.64 3.30 2.51
CA GLU A 73 16.76 3.58 3.65
C GLU A 73 15.51 2.69 3.63
N LEU A 74 14.95 2.42 2.45
CA LEU A 74 13.76 1.60 2.27
C LEU A 74 14.03 0.43 1.32
N VAL A 75 13.33 -0.68 1.57
CA VAL A 75 13.34 -1.88 0.73
C VAL A 75 11.92 -2.43 0.62
N VAL A 76 11.60 -3.09 -0.49
CA VAL A 76 10.29 -3.74 -0.72
C VAL A 76 10.45 -5.25 -0.86
N PRO A 77 10.73 -5.97 0.25
CA PRO A 77 11.05 -7.40 0.22
C PRO A 77 9.83 -8.30 0.05
N ILE A 78 8.64 -7.83 0.46
CA ILE A 78 7.38 -8.55 0.29
C ILE A 78 6.63 -7.87 -0.86
N ARG A 79 6.45 -8.60 -1.96
CA ARG A 79 5.83 -8.11 -3.20
C ARG A 79 4.56 -8.90 -3.50
N ASN A 80 3.75 -8.38 -4.41
CA ASN A 80 2.55 -9.04 -4.91
C ASN A 80 1.55 -9.38 -3.80
N LEU A 81 1.39 -8.47 -2.82
CA LEU A 81 0.37 -8.60 -1.76
C LEU A 81 -1.05 -8.74 -2.34
N GLN A 82 -1.29 -8.05 -3.46
CA GLN A 82 -2.47 -8.17 -4.30
C GLN A 82 -2.06 -7.82 -5.75
N SER A 83 -2.77 -8.40 -6.72
CA SER A 83 -2.70 -7.94 -8.12
C SER A 83 -3.70 -6.81 -8.32
N ASP A 84 -3.24 -5.61 -8.69
CA ASP A 84 -4.12 -4.49 -9.05
C ASP A 84 -4.13 -4.33 -10.58
N PRO A 85 -5.13 -4.90 -11.30
CA PRO A 85 -5.34 -4.59 -12.69
C PRO A 85 -5.90 -3.16 -12.81
N LEU A 86 -5.06 -2.22 -13.22
CA LEU A 86 -5.50 -0.85 -13.51
C LEU A 86 -6.47 -0.85 -14.70
N GLY A 87 -7.47 0.04 -14.65
CA GLY A 87 -8.46 0.18 -15.70
C GLY A 87 -8.95 1.61 -15.84
N LEU A 88 -9.50 1.94 -17.02
CA LEU A 88 -10.22 3.19 -17.25
C LEU A 88 -11.69 2.98 -16.87
N VAL A 89 -12.25 3.92 -16.09
CA VAL A 89 -13.63 3.85 -15.62
C VAL A 89 -14.47 4.87 -16.37
N PHE A 90 -15.57 4.41 -16.96
CA PHE A 90 -16.56 5.25 -17.65
C PHE A 90 -17.90 5.20 -16.92
N ARG A 91 -18.72 6.25 -17.08
CA ARG A 91 -20.12 6.21 -16.64
C ARG A 91 -20.87 5.18 -17.48
N LYS A 92 -21.81 4.45 -16.88
CA LYS A 92 -22.66 3.51 -17.61
C LYS A 92 -23.44 4.26 -18.71
N GLY A 93 -23.31 3.82 -19.96
CA GLY A 93 -23.97 4.42 -21.11
C GLY A 93 -23.25 5.64 -21.71
N ASP A 94 -22.02 5.94 -21.28
CA ASP A 94 -21.21 7.00 -21.89
C ASP A 94 -20.83 6.61 -23.34
N GLU A 95 -21.01 7.54 -24.28
CA GLU A 95 -20.71 7.32 -25.71
C GLU A 95 -19.22 7.00 -25.94
N ASN A 96 -18.35 7.46 -25.04
CA ASN A 96 -16.91 7.17 -25.09
C ASN A 96 -16.57 5.70 -24.80
N ILE A 97 -17.50 4.89 -24.29
CA ILE A 97 -17.29 3.44 -24.12
C ILE A 97 -17.06 2.77 -25.47
N ALA A 98 -17.73 3.22 -26.53
CA ALA A 98 -17.60 2.62 -27.87
C ALA A 98 -16.28 2.98 -28.57
N ALA A 99 -15.50 3.91 -28.01
CA ALA A 99 -14.22 4.35 -28.56
C ALA A 99 -13.02 3.51 -28.09
N PHE A 100 -13.24 2.51 -27.21
CA PHE A 100 -12.25 1.56 -26.70
C PHE A 100 -12.77 0.12 -26.81
#